data_AF-A0A971XCN7-F1
#
_entry.id   AF-A0A971XCN7-F1
#
_cell.length_a   1.000
_cell.length_b   1.000
_cell.length_c   1.000
_cell.angle_alpha   90.00
_cell.angle_beta   90.00
_cell.angle_gamma   90.00
#
_symmetry.space_group_name_H-M   'P 1'
#
loop_
_entity.id
_entity.type
_entity.pdbx_description
1 polymer ?
#
loop_
_entity_poly.entity_id
_entity_poly.type
_entity_poly.pdbx_seq_one_letter_code
_entity_poly.pdbx_strand_id
1 'polypeptide(L)' 'MNIFDVEHGDFAFFVEDNSIYDAKSRDYVYFIEDDHIFSVESGKFVYFIEDDHIFEAHSGNFVYYIVR' A
#
# COMPACT_ATOMS: atom_id res chain seq x y z
N MET A 1 2.48 11.25 -2.58
CA MET A 1 2.61 9.98 -3.32
C MET A 1 1.29 9.24 -3.24
N ASN A 2 0.82 8.68 -4.35
CA ASN A 2 -0.41 7.91 -4.41
C ASN A 2 -0.10 6.45 -4.76
N ILE A 3 -1.00 5.55 -4.41
CA ILE A 3 -0.91 4.13 -4.72
C ILE A 3 -2.08 3.80 -5.64
N PHE A 4 -1.76 3.26 -6.82
CA PHE A 4 -2.71 2.93 -7.88
C PHE A 4 -2.97 1.42 -7.91
N ASP A 5 -4.24 1.04 -7.88
CA ASP A 5 -4.69 -0.35 -7.96
C ASP A 5 -4.69 -0.84 -9.40
N VAL A 6 -3.94 -1.92 -9.63
CA VAL A 6 -3.75 -2.48 -10.97
C VAL A 6 -5.00 -3.17 -11.48
N GLU A 7 -5.76 -3.81 -10.60
CA GLU A 7 -6.98 -4.54 -10.94
C GLU A 7 -8.14 -3.58 -11.19
N HIS A 8 -8.31 -2.58 -10.32
CA HIS A 8 -9.44 -1.66 -10.36
C HIS A 8 -9.19 -0.43 -11.25
N GLY A 9 -7.93 -0.10 -11.53
CA GLY A 9 -7.58 1.01 -12.40
C GLY A 9 -7.85 2.40 -11.79
N ASP A 10 -7.84 2.51 -10.46
CA ASP A 10 -8.04 3.75 -9.71
C ASP A 10 -6.98 3.96 -8.62
N PHE A 11 -6.95 5.16 -8.04
CA PHE A 11 -6.11 5.42 -6.86
C PHE A 11 -6.79 4.82 -5.63
N ALA A 12 -6.16 3.79 -5.06
CA ALA A 12 -6.67 3.11 -3.87
C ALA A 12 -6.21 3.80 -2.58
N PHE A 13 -4.97 4.32 -2.55
CA PHE A 13 -4.41 4.91 -1.35
C PHE A 13 -3.57 6.16 -1.63
N PHE A 14 -3.30 6.93 -0.59
CA PHE A 14 -2.27 7.97 -0.58
C PHE A 14 -1.35 7.80 0.63
N VAL A 15 -0.12 8.30 0.49
CA VAL A 15 0.93 8.15 1.50
C VAL A 15 1.39 9.52 2.01
N GLU A 16 1.44 9.65 3.33
CA GLU A 16 1.95 10.82 4.07
C GLU A 16 2.73 10.34 5.31
N ASP A 17 3.99 10.76 5.47
CA ASP A 17 4.84 10.41 6.62
C ASP A 17 4.83 8.92 7.02
N ASN A 18 5.03 8.03 6.03
CA ASN A 18 4.97 6.56 6.14
C ASN A 18 3.61 5.98 6.51
N SER A 19 2.58 6.81 6.61
CA SER A 19 1.20 6.40 6.85
C SER A 19 0.46 6.28 5.52
N ILE A 20 -0.26 5.17 5.33
CA ILE A 20 -1.06 4.89 4.14
C ILE A 20 -2.53 5.02 4.51
N TYR A 21 -3.24 5.81 3.71
CA TYR A 21 -4.64 6.13 3.93
C TYR A 21 -5.49 5.69 2.75
N ASP A 22 -6.69 5.19 3.04
CA ASP A 22 -7.69 4.88 2.02
C ASP A 22 -8.07 6.15 1.24
N ALA A 23 -8.01 6.09 -0.09
CA ALA A 23 -8.27 7.26 -0.92
C ALA A 23 -9.72 7.74 -0.87
N LYS A 24 -10.67 6.84 -0.58
CA LYS A 24 -12.12 7.12 -0.53
C LYS A 24 -12.53 7.61 0.86
N SER A 25 -12.16 6.89 1.92
CA SER A 25 -12.59 7.21 3.29
C SER A 25 -11.64 8.14 4.04
N ARG A 26 -10.37 8.23 3.61
CA ARG A 26 -9.28 8.91 4.34
C ARG A 26 -8.89 8.24 5.66
N ASP A 27 -9.29 6.99 5.88
CA ASP A 27 -8.89 6.24 7.06
C ASP A 27 -7.44 5.79 6.96
N TYR A 28 -6.72 5.84 8.09
CA TYR A 28 -5.38 5.31 8.21
C TYR A 28 -5.45 3.77 8.31
N VAL A 29 -4.95 3.09 7.28
CA VAL A 29 -5.19 1.65 7.07
C VAL A 29 -3.92 0.81 7.10
N TYR A 30 -2.81 1.37 6.63
CA TYR A 30 -1.51 0.70 6.65
C TYR A 30 -0.40 1.66 7.05
N PHE A 31 0.73 1.11 7.48
CA PHE A 31 1.96 1.87 7.67
C PHE A 31 3.13 1.19 6.99
N ILE A 32 4.12 1.99 6.63
CA ILE A 32 5.35 1.57 5.98
C ILE A 32 6.47 1.55 7.01
N GLU A 33 7.18 0.44 7.08
CA GLU A 33 8.44 0.30 7.82
C GLU A 33 9.46 -0.39 6.92
N ASP A 34 10.54 0.33 6.61
CA ASP A 34 11.48 -0.02 5.53
C ASP A 34 10.73 -0.28 4.20
N ASP A 35 10.88 -1.47 3.63
CA ASP A 35 10.21 -1.90 2.40
C ASP A 35 8.95 -2.75 2.67
N HIS A 36 8.42 -2.73 3.89
CA HIS A 36 7.29 -3.56 4.30
C HIS A 36 6.09 -2.70 4.69
N ILE A 37 4.90 -3.13 4.27
CA ILE A 37 3.61 -2.52 4.57
C ILE A 37 2.85 -3.41 5.54
N PHE A 38 2.41 -2.81 6.63
CA PHE A 38 1.71 -3.48 7.72
C PHE A 38 0.29 -2.95 7.86
N SER A 39 -0.66 -3.84 8.11
CA SER A 39 -2.04 -3.47 8.44
C SER A 39 -2.09 -2.84 9.83
N VAL A 40 -2.70 -1.65 9.93
CA VAL A 40 -2.92 -0.98 11.22
C VAL A 40 -3.88 -1.79 12.09
N GLU A 41 -4.92 -2.37 11.48
CA GLU A 41 -5.93 -3.17 12.20
C GLU A 41 -5.33 -4.44 12.83
N SER A 42 -4.50 -5.17 12.08
CA SER A 42 -4.01 -6.49 12.50
C SER A 42 -2.56 -6.51 12.99
N GLY A 43 -1.79 -5.45 12.73
CA GLY A 43 -0.35 -5.38 12.97
C GLY A 43 0.48 -6.34 12.10
N LYS A 44 -0.14 -7.00 11.12
CA LYS A 44 0.54 -7.99 10.27
C LYS A 44 1.15 -7.32 9.06
N PHE A 45 2.31 -7.84 8.66
CA PHE A 45 2.89 -7.60 7.34
C PHE A 45 1.95 -8.13 6.25
N VAL A 46 1.61 -7.28 5.28
CA VAL A 46 0.62 -7.59 4.23
C VAL A 46 1.21 -7.44 2.83
N TYR A 47 2.10 -6.47 2.63
CA TYR A 47 2.71 -6.21 1.32
C TYR A 47 4.17 -5.81 1.46
N PHE A 48 5.01 -6.14 0.49
CA PHE A 48 6.35 -5.57 0.36
C PHE A 48 6.43 -4.65 -0.85
N ILE A 49 7.39 -3.73 -0.80
CA ILE A 49 7.69 -2.73 -1.82
C ILE A 49 8.97 -3.16 -2.53
N GLU A 50 8.96 -3.16 -3.86
CA GLU A 50 10.15 -3.32 -4.69
C GLU A 50 10.09 -2.31 -5.84
N ASP A 51 11.06 -1.39 -5.87
CA ASP A 51 11.04 -0.20 -6.72
C ASP A 51 9.75 0.61 -6.57
N ASP A 52 8.98 0.79 -7.65
CA ASP A 52 7.68 1.47 -7.66
C ASP A 52 6.49 0.48 -7.68
N HIS A 53 6.72 -0.78 -7.26
CA HIS A 53 5.73 -1.85 -7.26
C HIS A 53 5.47 -2.36 -5.84
N ILE A 54 4.21 -2.71 -5.55
CA ILE A 54 3.78 -3.32 -4.29
C ILE A 54 3.23 -4.71 -4.58
N PHE A 55 3.69 -5.68 -3.79
CA PHE A 55 3.35 -7.07 -3.93
C PHE A 55 2.71 -7.61 -2.66
N GLU A 56 1.70 -8.47 -2.80
CA GLU A 56 1.15 -9.23 -1.69
C GLU A 56 2.21 -10.12 -1.05
N ALA A 57 2.40 -9.97 0.26
CA ALA A 57 3.39 -10.72 1.02
C ALA A 57 3.18 -12.25 0.95
N HIS A 58 1.92 -12.70 0.88
CA HIS A 58 1.61 -14.13 0.91
C HIS A 58 1.76 -14.80 -0.46
N SER A 59 1.33 -14.14 -1.52
CA SER A 59 1.25 -14.71 -2.88
C SER A 59 2.42 -14.27 -3.76
N GLY A 60 3.07 -13.14 -3.46
CA GLY A 60 4.02 -12.47 -4.34
C GLY A 60 3.35 -11.82 -5.54
N ASN A 61 2.01 -11.70 -5.56
CA ASN A 61 1.30 -11.06 -6.65
C ASN A 61 1.54 -9.56 -6.63
N PHE A 62 1.88 -9.03 -7.79
CA PHE A 62 1.91 -7.60 -8.01
C PHE A 62 0.49 -7.03 -7.99
N VAL A 63 0.23 -6.02 -7.14
CA VAL A 63 -1.13 -5.50 -6.89
C VAL A 63 -1.25 -3.99 -7.00
N TYR A 64 -0.19 -3.23 -6.70
CA TYR A 64 -0.26 -1.76 -6.77
C TYR A 64 1.00 -1.12 -7.34
N TYR A 65 0.83 -0.03 -8.09
CA TYR A 65 1.92 0.87 -8.46
C TYR A 65 2.02 2.06 -7.49
N ILE A 66 3.25 2.47 -7.19
CA ILE A 66 3.53 3.72 -6.49
C ILE A 66 3.67 4.84 -7.53
N VAL A 67 2.87 5.90 -7.37
CA VAL A 67 2.87 7.08 -8.24
C VAL A 67 3.33 8.29 -7.42
N ARG A 68 4.50 8.85 -7.78
CA ARG A 68 5.15 9.97 -7.07
C ARG A 68 4.49 11.30 -7.36
#